data_AF-A0A3T0VYF9-F1
#
_entry.id   AF-A0A3T0VYF9-F1
#
_cell.length_a   1.000
_cell.length_b   1.000
_cell.length_c   1.000
_cell.angle_alpha   90.00
_cell.angle_beta   90.00
_cell.angle_gamma   90.00
#
_symmetry.space_group_name_H-M   'P 1'
#
loop_
_entity.id
_entity.type
_entity.pdbx_description
1 polymer ?
#
loop_
_entity_poly.entity_id
_entity_poly.type
_entity_poly.pdbx_seq_one_letter_code
_entity_poly.pdbx_strand_id
1 'polypeptide(L)'
;MEKELERKLTGLPDKVTKLEGDDAILLWLKGKDAWNKWMEEHPGSSITFTDIDFSPEFIKARLASYNQLPELLEWSKSKQLISFEEYQFHGNVYFDNVKFYSDVSFEGAIFRDELIFFDSKFYSDVDFSRAVFCGSHTLFHNVEFLKDAKFVFSRFESLTDFLNVKFSTASFFSATFEGNSAFQEIEIKGKAVFTDAFFERKVDFRLRSFLGELLFNNATFEGACSISSSCDNKALLTSTRRLTFQGADFRRWLKIDGYFTCIPDMRATKTGHHVDLSGLRVMLRRGFVQEGWGVEKAIDPADSERLCRLKELAESNKDHKRALEFHAAESTARRWGI
;
A
#
# COMPACT_ATOMS: atom_id res chain seq x y z
N MET A 1 50.09 -3.71 -10.84
CA MET A 1 50.77 -2.55 -10.23
C MET A 1 50.29 -1.23 -10.80
N GLU A 2 50.41 -0.94 -12.11
CA GLU A 2 49.98 0.37 -12.67
C GLU A 2 48.46 0.62 -12.56
N LYS A 3 47.63 -0.39 -12.86
CA LYS A 3 46.16 -0.34 -12.65
C LYS A 3 45.73 -0.24 -11.18
N GLU A 4 46.62 -0.58 -10.26
CA GLU A 4 46.35 -0.58 -8.81
C GLU A 4 46.74 0.75 -8.17
N LEU A 5 47.68 1.47 -8.81
CA LEU A 5 48.06 2.83 -8.48
C LEU A 5 47.02 3.84 -9.00
N GLU A 6 46.50 3.65 -10.22
CA GLU A 6 45.39 4.48 -10.77
C GLU A 6 44.10 4.35 -9.93
N ARG A 7 43.85 3.17 -9.36
CA ARG A 7 42.71 2.88 -8.46
C ARG A 7 42.72 3.70 -7.17
N LYS A 8 43.89 4.08 -6.66
CA LYS A 8 44.03 4.87 -5.42
C LYS A 8 44.02 6.38 -5.65
N LEU A 9 44.20 6.82 -6.90
CA LEU A 9 44.41 8.24 -7.25
C LEU A 9 43.13 8.98 -7.69
N THR A 10 42.06 8.27 -8.08
CA THR A 10 40.89 8.92 -8.69
C THR A 10 39.77 9.29 -7.73
N GLY A 11 39.69 8.73 -6.52
CA GLY A 11 38.65 9.09 -5.52
C GLY A 11 37.21 9.00 -6.03
N LEU A 12 36.98 8.36 -7.18
CA LEU A 12 35.68 8.14 -7.78
C LEU A 12 35.11 6.85 -7.16
N PRO A 13 33.86 6.85 -6.68
CA PRO A 13 33.24 5.64 -6.15
C PRO A 13 33.36 4.52 -7.18
N ASP A 14 33.73 3.33 -6.70
CA ASP A 14 33.83 2.12 -7.52
C ASP A 14 32.60 2.02 -8.42
N LYS A 15 32.86 1.78 -9.71
CA LYS A 15 31.87 1.70 -10.78
C LYS A 15 30.70 0.83 -10.31
N VAL A 16 29.53 1.45 -10.06
CA VAL A 16 28.30 0.74 -9.70
C VAL A 16 28.15 -0.45 -10.63
N THR A 17 28.30 -1.65 -10.08
CA THR A 17 28.19 -2.89 -10.86
C THR A 17 26.69 -3.14 -11.02
N LYS A 18 26.26 -3.42 -12.26
CA LYS A 18 24.87 -3.72 -12.55
C LYS A 18 24.72 -5.23 -12.63
N LEU A 19 23.82 -5.81 -11.85
CA LEU A 19 23.41 -7.21 -11.95
C LEU A 19 22.06 -7.25 -12.68
N GLU A 20 22.07 -7.77 -13.91
CA GLU A 20 20.91 -7.71 -14.80
C GLU A 20 20.71 -8.99 -15.62
N GLY A 21 19.51 -9.12 -16.19
CA GLY A 21 19.17 -10.19 -17.11
C GLY A 21 19.43 -11.58 -16.52
N ASP A 22 20.16 -12.40 -17.26
CA ASP A 22 20.35 -13.80 -16.91
C ASP A 22 21.23 -13.96 -15.66
N ASP A 23 22.20 -13.06 -15.45
CA ASP A 23 23.09 -13.11 -14.28
C ASP A 23 22.32 -12.86 -12.98
N ALA A 24 21.36 -11.93 -12.99
CA ALA A 24 20.47 -11.67 -11.85
C ALA A 24 19.61 -12.89 -11.51
N ILE A 25 18.99 -13.51 -12.53
CA ILE A 25 18.17 -14.70 -12.36
C ILE A 25 19.01 -15.87 -11.85
N LEU A 26 20.19 -16.09 -12.43
CA LEU A 26 21.08 -17.18 -12.05
C LEU A 26 21.61 -17.03 -10.62
N LEU A 27 21.92 -15.80 -10.18
CA LEU A 27 22.31 -15.55 -8.79
C LEU A 27 21.13 -15.77 -7.85
N TRP A 28 19.94 -15.29 -8.20
CA TRP A 28 18.71 -15.52 -7.42
C TRP A 28 18.40 -17.02 -7.27
N LEU A 29 18.53 -17.81 -8.34
CA LEU A 29 18.31 -19.26 -8.30
C LEU A 29 19.31 -20.02 -7.42
N LYS A 30 20.48 -19.43 -7.10
CA LYS A 30 21.44 -20.00 -6.13
C LYS A 30 21.00 -19.80 -4.68
N GLY A 31 19.96 -19.00 -4.43
CA GLY A 31 19.37 -18.79 -3.13
C GLY A 31 19.98 -17.65 -2.31
N LYS A 32 19.34 -17.37 -1.18
CA LYS A 32 19.63 -16.24 -0.28
C LYS A 32 21.09 -16.13 0.13
N ASP A 33 21.73 -17.23 0.52
CA ASP A 33 23.09 -17.19 1.05
C ASP A 33 24.10 -16.76 -0.03
N ALA A 34 23.95 -17.28 -1.25
CA ALA A 34 24.76 -16.88 -2.39
C ALA A 34 24.50 -15.42 -2.78
N TRP A 35 23.24 -15.00 -2.77
CA TRP A 35 22.83 -13.63 -3.05
C TRP A 35 23.42 -12.64 -2.05
N ASN A 36 23.18 -12.84 -0.75
CA ASN A 36 23.61 -11.94 0.30
C ASN A 36 25.14 -11.83 0.35
N LYS A 37 25.85 -12.95 0.17
CA LYS A 37 27.32 -12.93 0.06
C LYS A 37 27.79 -12.09 -1.13
N TRP A 38 27.16 -12.24 -2.29
CA TRP A 38 27.51 -11.45 -3.47
C TRP A 38 27.28 -9.95 -3.24
N MET A 39 26.19 -9.59 -2.55
CA MET A 39 25.88 -8.20 -2.19
C MET A 39 26.87 -7.59 -1.21
N GLU A 40 27.40 -8.38 -0.27
CA GLU A 40 28.49 -7.97 0.62
C GLU A 40 29.78 -7.70 -0.15
N GLU A 41 30.07 -8.51 -1.17
CA GLU A 41 31.27 -8.36 -2.02
C GLU A 41 31.13 -7.23 -3.04
N HIS A 42 29.91 -6.85 -3.41
CA HIS A 42 29.62 -5.82 -4.42
C HIS A 42 28.61 -4.78 -3.90
N PRO A 43 28.95 -4.03 -2.82
CA PRO A 43 28.04 -3.06 -2.23
C PRO A 43 27.69 -1.94 -3.23
N GLY A 44 26.45 -1.43 -3.16
CA GLY A 44 25.96 -0.41 -4.09
C GLY A 44 25.61 -0.91 -5.48
N SER A 45 25.74 -2.22 -5.76
CA SER A 45 25.40 -2.77 -7.06
C SER A 45 23.91 -2.67 -7.35
N SER A 46 23.57 -2.10 -8.50
CA SER A 46 22.19 -1.98 -8.93
C SER A 46 21.70 -3.30 -9.53
N ILE A 47 20.50 -3.69 -9.15
CA ILE A 47 19.85 -4.94 -9.51
C ILE A 47 18.65 -4.62 -10.39
N THR A 48 18.52 -5.32 -11.53
CA THR A 48 17.33 -5.20 -12.35
C THR A 48 16.79 -6.56 -12.75
N PHE A 49 15.49 -6.70 -12.54
CA PHE A 49 14.67 -7.76 -13.08
C PHE A 49 13.70 -7.23 -14.15
N THR A 50 14.01 -6.08 -14.76
CA THR A 50 13.12 -5.40 -15.71
C THR A 50 12.76 -6.32 -16.89
N ASP A 51 11.49 -6.30 -17.30
CA ASP A 51 10.91 -7.12 -18.37
C ASP A 51 10.94 -8.64 -18.13
N ILE A 52 11.16 -9.09 -16.89
CA ILE A 52 11.16 -10.52 -16.57
C ILE A 52 9.75 -11.02 -16.29
N ASP A 53 9.38 -12.08 -16.99
CA ASP A 53 8.23 -12.92 -16.68
C ASP A 53 8.71 -14.10 -15.80
N PHE A 54 8.27 -14.16 -14.54
CA PHE A 54 8.68 -15.22 -13.61
C PHE A 54 7.88 -16.51 -13.76
N SER A 55 7.18 -16.75 -14.90
CA SER A 55 6.60 -18.07 -15.15
C SER A 55 7.69 -19.14 -15.26
N PRO A 56 7.46 -20.37 -14.77
CA PRO A 56 8.42 -21.46 -14.91
C PRO A 56 8.80 -21.74 -16.37
N GLU A 57 7.86 -21.56 -17.30
CA GLU A 57 8.07 -21.77 -18.74
C GLU A 57 9.01 -20.70 -19.32
N PHE A 58 8.80 -19.43 -18.96
CA PHE A 58 9.64 -18.35 -19.43
C PHE A 58 11.08 -18.49 -18.91
N ILE A 59 11.26 -18.71 -17.60
CA ILE A 59 12.59 -18.86 -17.00
C ILE A 59 13.33 -20.06 -17.59
N LYS A 60 12.64 -21.20 -17.80
CA LYS A 60 13.23 -22.39 -18.45
C LYS A 60 13.64 -22.11 -19.90
N ALA A 61 12.80 -21.44 -20.67
CA ALA A 61 13.09 -21.12 -22.07
C ALA A 61 14.26 -20.11 -22.17
N ARG A 62 14.27 -19.10 -21.30
CA ARG A 62 15.30 -18.06 -21.25
C ARG A 62 16.68 -18.62 -20.91
N LEU A 63 16.75 -19.54 -19.95
CA LEU A 63 18.01 -20.14 -19.49
C LEU A 63 18.32 -21.50 -20.12
N ALA A 64 17.67 -21.86 -21.24
CA ALA A 64 17.75 -23.20 -21.83
C ALA A 64 19.18 -23.65 -22.21
N SER A 65 20.08 -22.71 -22.51
CA SER A 65 21.49 -23.00 -22.82
C SER A 65 22.37 -23.23 -21.57
N TYR A 66 21.82 -23.08 -20.37
CA TYR A 66 22.57 -23.17 -19.12
C TYR A 66 22.54 -24.60 -18.58
N ASN A 67 23.65 -25.33 -18.74
CA ASN A 67 23.73 -26.77 -18.46
C ASN A 67 23.39 -27.16 -17.00
N GLN A 68 23.60 -26.26 -16.04
CA GLN A 68 23.33 -26.48 -14.61
C GLN A 68 21.89 -26.12 -14.20
N LEU A 69 21.06 -25.65 -15.12
CA LEU A 69 19.68 -25.23 -14.84
C LEU A 69 18.83 -26.32 -14.18
N PRO A 70 18.91 -27.62 -14.56
CA PRO A 70 18.12 -28.66 -13.90
C PRO A 70 18.37 -28.73 -12.39
N GLU A 71 19.63 -28.65 -11.96
CA GLU A 71 20.02 -28.68 -10.54
C GLU A 71 19.50 -27.45 -9.79
N LEU A 72 19.62 -26.26 -10.39
CA LEU A 72 19.11 -25.01 -9.82
C LEU A 72 17.57 -25.00 -9.72
N LEU A 73 16.88 -25.56 -10.71
CA LEU A 73 15.41 -25.62 -10.70
C LEU A 73 14.86 -26.68 -9.75
N GLU A 74 15.59 -27.76 -9.44
CA GLU A 74 15.15 -28.75 -8.46
C GLU A 74 14.96 -28.13 -7.07
N TRP A 75 15.84 -27.21 -6.68
CA TRP A 75 15.66 -26.42 -5.45
C TRP A 75 14.37 -25.61 -5.48
N SER A 76 14.10 -24.92 -6.61
CA SER A 76 12.88 -24.11 -6.79
C SER A 76 11.59 -24.94 -6.81
N LYS A 77 11.61 -26.17 -7.37
CA LYS A 77 10.41 -27.02 -7.50
C LYS A 77 9.78 -27.42 -6.16
N SER A 78 10.57 -27.40 -5.08
CA SER A 78 10.07 -27.73 -3.74
C SER A 78 9.13 -26.66 -3.17
N LYS A 79 9.13 -25.44 -3.72
CA LYS A 79 8.30 -24.34 -3.29
C LYS A 79 7.60 -23.73 -4.51
N GLN A 80 6.27 -23.82 -4.62
CA GLN A 80 5.48 -23.14 -5.66
C GLN A 80 5.52 -21.59 -5.54
N LEU A 81 6.52 -21.05 -4.86
CA LEU A 81 6.68 -19.68 -4.37
C LEU A 81 7.98 -19.11 -4.93
N ILE A 82 7.94 -17.87 -5.41
CA ILE A 82 9.11 -17.09 -5.78
C ILE A 82 9.61 -16.38 -4.53
N SER A 83 10.81 -16.71 -4.06
CA SER A 83 11.30 -16.23 -2.77
C SER A 83 12.51 -15.30 -2.89
N PHE A 84 12.37 -14.15 -2.24
CA PHE A 84 13.38 -13.14 -1.88
C PHE A 84 13.39 -12.94 -0.35
N GLU A 85 12.94 -13.94 0.40
CA GLU A 85 12.84 -13.90 1.86
C GLU A 85 14.21 -13.65 2.49
N GLU A 86 14.33 -12.58 3.29
CA GLU A 86 15.57 -12.12 3.92
C GLU A 86 16.73 -11.83 2.95
N TYR A 87 16.42 -11.54 1.67
CA TYR A 87 17.42 -11.07 0.72
C TYR A 87 17.81 -9.62 1.07
N GLN A 88 19.12 -9.34 1.01
CA GLN A 88 19.65 -8.00 1.17
C GLN A 88 19.96 -7.42 -0.21
N PHE A 89 19.55 -6.18 -0.43
CA PHE A 89 19.83 -5.43 -1.64
C PHE A 89 20.59 -4.16 -1.23
N HIS A 90 21.84 -4.05 -1.68
CA HIS A 90 22.74 -2.96 -1.30
C HIS A 90 22.77 -1.78 -2.28
N GLY A 91 22.11 -1.90 -3.43
CA GLY A 91 21.96 -0.85 -4.43
C GLY A 91 20.52 -0.82 -4.97
N ASN A 92 20.25 0.10 -5.90
CA ASN A 92 18.91 0.28 -6.48
C ASN A 92 18.37 -1.02 -7.10
N VAL A 93 17.11 -1.33 -6.83
CA VAL A 93 16.42 -2.53 -7.33
C VAL A 93 15.23 -2.14 -8.21
N TYR A 94 15.24 -2.65 -9.44
CA TYR A 94 14.21 -2.37 -10.44
C TYR A 94 13.46 -3.65 -10.80
N PHE A 95 12.15 -3.63 -10.59
CA PHE A 95 11.21 -4.65 -11.02
C PHE A 95 10.20 -4.03 -11.98
N ASP A 96 10.68 -3.40 -13.05
CA ASP A 96 9.82 -2.73 -14.02
C ASP A 96 9.26 -3.73 -15.05
N ASN A 97 7.96 -3.64 -15.36
CA ASN A 97 7.24 -4.53 -16.28
C ASN A 97 7.39 -6.03 -15.93
N VAL A 98 7.47 -6.34 -14.64
CA VAL A 98 7.63 -7.70 -14.13
C VAL A 98 6.28 -8.38 -13.92
N LYS A 99 6.22 -9.67 -14.22
CA LYS A 99 5.02 -10.50 -14.00
C LYS A 99 5.31 -11.67 -13.09
N PHE A 100 4.56 -11.74 -11.99
CA PHE A 100 4.60 -12.84 -11.04
C PHE A 100 3.29 -13.63 -11.07
N TYR A 101 3.35 -14.90 -11.50
CA TYR A 101 2.17 -15.78 -11.62
C TYR A 101 1.96 -16.69 -10.41
N SER A 102 3.01 -16.89 -9.63
CA SER A 102 3.01 -17.63 -8.38
C SER A 102 3.07 -16.68 -7.20
N ASP A 103 2.84 -17.20 -6.00
CA ASP A 103 3.05 -16.43 -4.77
C ASP A 103 4.49 -15.90 -4.74
N VAL A 104 4.68 -14.71 -4.17
CA VAL A 104 5.99 -14.07 -4.03
C VAL A 104 6.24 -13.69 -2.58
N SER A 105 7.39 -14.05 -2.01
CA SER A 105 7.80 -13.61 -0.68
C SER A 105 9.03 -12.71 -0.76
N PHE A 106 8.90 -11.50 -0.25
CA PHE A 106 9.95 -10.57 0.15
C PHE A 106 9.98 -10.43 1.68
N GLU A 107 9.49 -11.43 2.41
CA GLU A 107 9.40 -11.37 3.88
C GLU A 107 10.79 -11.12 4.48
N GLY A 108 10.91 -10.10 5.32
CA GLY A 108 12.18 -9.74 5.95
C GLY A 108 13.28 -9.24 5.00
N ALA A 109 12.98 -9.01 3.72
CA ALA A 109 13.95 -8.46 2.77
C ALA A 109 14.36 -7.03 3.16
N ILE A 110 15.61 -6.66 2.89
CA ILE A 110 16.16 -5.34 3.20
C ILE A 110 16.60 -4.67 1.91
N PHE A 111 15.97 -3.54 1.58
CA PHE A 111 16.32 -2.68 0.45
C PHE A 111 17.03 -1.45 0.98
N ARG A 112 18.37 -1.43 0.88
CA ARG A 112 19.19 -0.34 1.43
C ARG A 112 19.08 0.95 0.61
N ASP A 113 18.88 0.79 -0.69
CA ASP A 113 18.71 1.86 -1.66
C ASP A 113 17.31 1.77 -2.31
N GLU A 114 17.10 2.45 -3.44
CA GLU A 114 15.78 2.61 -4.04
C GLU A 114 15.17 1.28 -4.48
N LEU A 115 13.87 1.11 -4.21
CA LEU A 115 13.08 -0.01 -4.74
C LEU A 115 11.99 0.54 -5.65
N ILE A 116 11.94 0.02 -6.86
CA ILE A 116 11.03 0.50 -7.90
C ILE A 116 10.28 -0.66 -8.55
N PHE A 117 8.97 -0.52 -8.60
CA PHE A 117 8.06 -1.31 -9.43
C PHE A 117 7.28 -0.36 -10.34
N PHE A 118 7.64 -0.30 -11.62
CA PHE A 118 6.81 0.34 -12.66
C PHE A 118 6.07 -0.69 -13.50
N ASP A 119 4.78 -0.47 -13.77
CA ASP A 119 3.97 -1.27 -14.72
C ASP A 119 3.98 -2.79 -14.44
N SER A 120 4.14 -3.17 -13.16
CA SER A 120 4.30 -4.56 -12.74
C SER A 120 3.02 -5.20 -12.24
N LYS A 121 2.96 -6.53 -12.32
CA LYS A 121 1.74 -7.29 -12.04
C LYS A 121 1.98 -8.55 -11.23
N PHE A 122 1.25 -8.65 -10.12
CA PHE A 122 1.19 -9.82 -9.25
C PHE A 122 -0.16 -10.50 -9.44
N TYR A 123 -0.15 -11.69 -10.07
CA TYR A 123 -1.35 -12.48 -10.30
C TYR A 123 -1.76 -13.34 -9.10
N SER A 124 -0.82 -13.60 -8.19
CA SER A 124 -1.02 -14.32 -6.93
C SER A 124 -0.66 -13.45 -5.72
N ASP A 125 -0.62 -14.04 -4.52
CA ASP A 125 -0.31 -13.33 -3.27
C ASP A 125 1.15 -12.84 -3.26
N VAL A 126 1.39 -11.68 -2.65
CA VAL A 126 2.73 -11.16 -2.40
C VAL A 126 2.90 -10.74 -0.95
N ASP A 127 4.04 -11.11 -0.39
CA ASP A 127 4.35 -10.87 1.02
C ASP A 127 5.62 -10.04 1.20
N PHE A 128 5.47 -8.76 1.56
CA PHE A 128 6.52 -7.85 2.01
C PHE A 128 6.53 -7.69 3.54
N SER A 129 5.96 -8.63 4.29
CA SER A 129 5.91 -8.53 5.74
C SER A 129 7.31 -8.42 6.33
N ARG A 130 7.50 -7.55 7.31
CA ARG A 130 8.80 -7.26 7.96
C ARG A 130 9.90 -6.77 7.02
N ALA A 131 9.60 -6.48 5.75
CA ALA A 131 10.56 -5.88 4.85
C ALA A 131 10.94 -4.47 5.33
N VAL A 132 12.18 -4.08 5.07
CA VAL A 132 12.71 -2.76 5.44
C VAL A 132 13.19 -2.04 4.19
N PHE A 133 12.64 -0.86 3.95
CA PHE A 133 12.98 0.00 2.82
C PHE A 133 13.69 1.25 3.33
N CYS A 134 15.03 1.23 3.28
CA CYS A 134 15.90 2.30 3.77
C CYS A 134 16.19 3.37 2.71
N GLY A 135 16.13 3.00 1.43
CA GLY A 135 16.49 3.86 0.32
C GLY A 135 15.68 5.15 0.26
N SER A 136 16.21 6.17 -0.42
CA SER A 136 15.59 7.50 -0.46
C SER A 136 14.15 7.50 -0.99
N HIS A 137 13.81 6.55 -1.88
CA HIS A 137 12.48 6.36 -2.44
C HIS A 137 12.10 4.88 -2.53
N THR A 138 10.83 4.58 -2.24
CA THR A 138 10.18 3.30 -2.56
C THR A 138 8.95 3.57 -3.42
N LEU A 139 8.98 3.13 -4.67
CA LEU A 139 7.99 3.49 -5.68
C LEU A 139 7.24 2.26 -6.20
N PHE A 140 5.92 2.28 -6.04
CA PHE A 140 4.99 1.34 -6.67
C PHE A 140 4.08 2.13 -7.61
N HIS A 141 4.40 2.15 -8.89
CA HIS A 141 3.75 3.00 -9.87
C HIS A 141 3.11 2.12 -10.96
N ASN A 142 1.80 2.30 -11.20
CA ASN A 142 1.00 1.47 -12.11
C ASN A 142 1.02 -0.04 -11.78
N VAL A 143 1.16 -0.40 -10.49
CA VAL A 143 1.24 -1.79 -10.06
C VAL A 143 -0.16 -2.40 -9.86
N GLU A 144 -0.36 -3.62 -10.32
CA GLU A 144 -1.60 -4.39 -10.08
C GLU A 144 -1.36 -5.60 -9.18
N PHE A 145 -1.96 -5.59 -7.98
CA PHE A 145 -2.03 -6.74 -7.08
C PHE A 145 -3.40 -7.40 -7.21
N LEU A 146 -3.47 -8.52 -7.94
CA LEU A 146 -4.75 -9.20 -8.22
C LEU A 146 -5.27 -10.05 -7.05
N LYS A 147 -4.41 -10.33 -6.06
CA LYS A 147 -4.73 -11.05 -4.82
C LYS A 147 -4.24 -10.25 -3.61
N ASP A 148 -3.81 -10.91 -2.55
CA ASP A 148 -3.44 -10.24 -1.30
C ASP A 148 -2.00 -9.71 -1.38
N ALA A 149 -1.83 -8.41 -1.11
CA ALA A 149 -0.53 -7.76 -0.93
C ALA A 149 -0.31 -7.46 0.55
N LYS A 150 0.67 -8.12 1.17
CA LYS A 150 0.98 -7.98 2.60
C LYS A 150 2.22 -7.10 2.79
N PHE A 151 2.10 -6.14 3.68
CA PHE A 151 3.15 -5.23 4.16
C PHE A 151 3.11 -5.20 5.69
N VAL A 152 2.85 -6.36 6.31
CA VAL A 152 2.58 -6.44 7.75
C VAL A 152 3.90 -6.24 8.51
N PHE A 153 3.92 -5.33 9.47
CA PHE A 153 5.15 -4.96 10.20
C PHE A 153 6.31 -4.47 9.32
N SER A 154 6.05 -4.05 8.08
CA SER A 154 7.10 -3.49 7.20
C SER A 154 7.47 -2.08 7.65
N ARG A 155 8.71 -1.66 7.37
CA ARG A 155 9.21 -0.33 7.68
C ARG A 155 9.67 0.41 6.44
N PHE A 156 9.09 1.58 6.19
CA PHE A 156 9.49 2.50 5.13
C PHE A 156 10.16 3.71 5.76
N GLU A 157 11.48 3.82 5.63
CA GLU A 157 12.27 4.83 6.35
C GLU A 157 12.26 6.21 5.65
N SER A 158 11.96 6.21 4.34
CA SER A 158 11.99 7.42 3.50
C SER A 158 10.70 7.59 2.69
N LEU A 159 10.76 8.29 1.56
CA LEU A 159 9.59 8.59 0.75
C LEU A 159 9.01 7.33 0.14
N THR A 160 7.72 7.10 0.35
CA THR A 160 6.99 5.98 -0.26
C THR A 160 5.84 6.48 -1.11
N ASP A 161 5.76 6.01 -2.36
CA ASP A 161 4.70 6.42 -3.28
C ASP A 161 4.03 5.21 -3.95
N PHE A 162 2.74 5.07 -3.71
CA PHE A 162 1.85 4.15 -4.40
C PHE A 162 0.99 4.96 -5.39
N LEU A 163 1.47 5.12 -6.62
CA LEU A 163 0.80 5.87 -7.67
C LEU A 163 0.07 4.95 -8.64
N ASN A 164 -1.23 5.18 -8.83
CA ASN A 164 -2.08 4.40 -9.74
C ASN A 164 -2.02 2.89 -9.46
N VAL A 165 -1.94 2.52 -8.18
CA VAL A 165 -1.88 1.12 -7.73
C VAL A 165 -3.28 0.55 -7.55
N LYS A 166 -3.48 -0.68 -8.05
CA LYS A 166 -4.73 -1.43 -7.89
C LYS A 166 -4.54 -2.56 -6.89
N PHE A 167 -5.24 -2.48 -5.77
CA PHE A 167 -5.27 -3.53 -4.76
C PHE A 167 -6.57 -4.33 -4.85
N SER A 168 -6.46 -5.65 -5.03
CA SER A 168 -7.55 -6.55 -4.65
C SER A 168 -7.72 -6.52 -3.13
N THR A 169 -6.68 -6.92 -2.39
CA THR A 169 -6.58 -6.72 -0.95
C THR A 169 -5.16 -6.24 -0.61
N ALA A 170 -5.02 -5.33 0.34
CA ALA A 170 -3.75 -4.91 0.90
C ALA A 170 -3.80 -4.87 2.43
N SER A 171 -2.71 -5.29 3.07
CA SER A 171 -2.56 -5.21 4.53
C SER A 171 -1.24 -4.55 4.89
N PHE A 172 -1.33 -3.35 5.43
CA PHE A 172 -0.28 -2.56 6.08
C PHE A 172 -0.43 -2.60 7.61
N PHE A 173 -0.94 -3.72 8.14
CA PHE A 173 -1.14 -3.89 9.58
C PHE A 173 0.19 -3.67 10.34
N SER A 174 0.18 -2.74 11.28
CA SER A 174 1.37 -2.32 12.04
C SER A 174 2.57 -1.93 11.17
N ALA A 175 2.35 -1.45 9.94
CA ALA A 175 3.41 -0.90 9.11
C ALA A 175 3.83 0.49 9.62
N THR A 176 5.12 0.80 9.49
CA THR A 176 5.70 2.08 9.89
C THR A 176 6.18 2.85 8.67
N PHE A 177 5.71 4.09 8.52
CA PHE A 177 6.16 5.05 7.50
C PHE A 177 6.83 6.24 8.19
N GLU A 178 8.16 6.27 8.17
CA GLU A 178 8.98 7.32 8.81
C GLU A 178 9.14 8.55 7.89
N GLY A 179 9.14 8.32 6.57
CA GLY A 179 9.14 9.39 5.56
C GLY A 179 7.75 9.84 5.12
N ASN A 180 7.71 10.82 4.22
CA ASN A 180 6.44 11.23 3.59
C ASN A 180 5.91 10.07 2.75
N SER A 181 4.62 9.79 2.86
CA SER A 181 3.98 8.72 2.09
C SER A 181 2.81 9.24 1.26
N ALA A 182 2.61 8.64 0.09
CA ALA A 182 1.52 8.99 -0.79
C ALA A 182 0.87 7.73 -1.36
N PHE A 183 -0.45 7.70 -1.37
CA PHE A 183 -1.28 6.69 -2.00
C PHE A 183 -2.17 7.41 -3.02
N GLN A 184 -1.64 7.61 -4.21
CA GLN A 184 -2.23 8.47 -5.23
C GLN A 184 -2.95 7.67 -6.30
N GLU A 185 -4.19 8.06 -6.61
CA GLU A 185 -5.02 7.40 -7.61
C GLU A 185 -5.24 5.89 -7.37
N ILE A 186 -5.22 5.48 -6.10
CA ILE A 186 -5.34 4.06 -5.77
C ILE A 186 -6.78 3.56 -6.00
N GLU A 187 -6.88 2.30 -6.42
CA GLU A 187 -8.13 1.55 -6.55
C GLU A 187 -8.14 0.37 -5.58
N ILE A 188 -9.14 0.30 -4.70
CA ILE A 188 -9.29 -0.79 -3.73
C ILE A 188 -10.56 -1.59 -4.06
N LYS A 189 -10.42 -2.85 -4.48
CA LYS A 189 -11.59 -3.71 -4.78
C LYS A 189 -12.15 -4.38 -3.54
N GLY A 190 -11.28 -4.99 -2.75
CA GLY A 190 -11.56 -5.67 -1.49
C GLY A 190 -11.25 -4.78 -0.31
N LYS A 191 -10.14 -5.02 0.39
CA LYS A 191 -9.78 -4.27 1.61
C LYS A 191 -8.39 -3.65 1.52
N ALA A 192 -8.21 -2.48 2.11
CA ALA A 192 -6.90 -1.92 2.44
C ALA A 192 -6.86 -1.65 3.95
N VAL A 193 -5.96 -2.35 4.65
CA VAL A 193 -5.90 -2.35 6.10
C VAL A 193 -4.64 -1.61 6.56
N PHE A 194 -4.81 -0.55 7.32
CA PHE A 194 -3.77 0.25 7.98
C PHE A 194 -3.97 0.25 9.51
N THR A 195 -4.62 -0.79 10.03
CA THR A 195 -4.83 -0.94 11.47
C THR A 195 -3.49 -0.97 12.20
N ASP A 196 -3.39 -0.21 13.29
CA ASP A 196 -2.17 -0.02 14.09
C ASP A 196 -0.97 0.52 13.28
N ALA A 197 -1.17 1.05 12.06
CA ALA A 197 -0.09 1.65 11.28
C ALA A 197 0.37 2.99 11.87
N PHE A 198 1.64 3.32 11.68
CA PHE A 198 2.25 4.54 12.16
C PHE A 198 2.80 5.39 11.01
N PHE A 199 2.36 6.64 10.94
CA PHE A 199 2.82 7.62 9.95
C PHE A 199 3.52 8.78 10.66
N GLU A 200 4.86 8.81 10.60
CA GLU A 200 5.67 9.81 11.29
C GLU A 200 5.58 11.19 10.62
N ARG A 201 5.51 11.19 9.29
CA ARG A 201 5.45 12.39 8.45
C ARG A 201 4.13 12.46 7.70
N LYS A 202 4.03 13.40 6.76
CA LYS A 202 2.78 13.64 6.05
C LYS A 202 2.38 12.40 5.23
N VAL A 203 1.09 12.08 5.25
CA VAL A 203 0.49 11.08 4.36
C VAL A 203 -0.68 11.67 3.57
N ASP A 204 -0.76 11.34 2.28
CA ASP A 204 -1.89 11.70 1.41
C ASP A 204 -2.50 10.45 0.76
N PHE A 205 -3.79 10.22 0.99
CA PHE A 205 -4.58 9.18 0.35
C PHE A 205 -5.52 9.81 -0.67
N ARG A 206 -5.23 9.67 -1.97
CA ARG A 206 -6.12 10.09 -3.06
C ARG A 206 -6.71 8.86 -3.73
N LEU A 207 -7.95 8.53 -3.37
CA LEU A 207 -8.67 7.38 -3.90
C LEU A 207 -9.26 7.74 -5.27
N ARG A 208 -8.93 6.93 -6.28
CA ARG A 208 -9.69 6.89 -7.52
C ARG A 208 -11.01 6.16 -7.29
N SER A 209 -10.94 5.00 -6.63
CA SER A 209 -12.13 4.29 -6.17
C SER A 209 -11.81 3.35 -5.00
N PHE A 210 -12.79 3.10 -4.16
CA PHE A 210 -12.76 1.97 -3.23
C PHE A 210 -14.15 1.31 -3.23
N LEU A 211 -14.19 -0.02 -3.30
CA LEU A 211 -15.41 -0.82 -3.40
C LEU A 211 -15.68 -1.66 -2.15
N GLY A 212 -14.67 -1.90 -1.31
CA GLY A 212 -14.84 -2.58 -0.03
C GLY A 212 -14.39 -1.70 1.14
N GLU A 213 -13.36 -2.11 1.88
CA GLU A 213 -13.03 -1.55 3.19
C GLU A 213 -11.68 -0.83 3.17
N LEU A 214 -11.63 0.36 3.78
CA LEU A 214 -10.40 1.10 4.08
C LEU A 214 -10.36 1.36 5.58
N LEU A 215 -9.43 0.70 6.27
CA LEU A 215 -9.42 0.57 7.73
C LEU A 215 -8.17 1.23 8.31
N PHE A 216 -8.35 2.24 9.17
CA PHE A 216 -7.28 2.93 9.90
C PHE A 216 -7.47 2.78 11.41
N ASN A 217 -8.03 1.66 11.87
CA ASN A 217 -8.30 1.43 13.28
C ASN A 217 -7.00 1.59 14.09
N ASN A 218 -7.02 2.40 15.14
CA ASN A 218 -5.84 2.66 16.01
C ASN A 218 -4.58 3.17 15.29
N ALA A 219 -4.69 3.60 14.03
CA ALA A 219 -3.55 4.16 13.32
C ALA A 219 -3.12 5.48 13.98
N THR A 220 -1.82 5.74 13.99
CA THR A 220 -1.25 6.98 14.54
C THR A 220 -0.68 7.82 13.41
N PHE A 221 -1.12 9.07 13.34
CA PHE A 221 -0.67 10.07 12.38
C PHE A 221 0.05 11.20 13.14
N GLU A 222 1.38 11.09 13.23
CA GLU A 222 2.22 12.16 13.80
C GLU A 222 2.33 13.35 12.84
N GLY A 223 2.36 13.07 11.54
CA GLY A 223 2.28 14.08 10.48
C GLY A 223 0.84 14.45 10.10
N ALA A 224 0.72 15.41 9.18
CA ALA A 224 -0.56 15.77 8.61
C ALA A 224 -1.14 14.63 7.74
N CYS A 225 -2.45 14.44 7.82
CA CYS A 225 -3.15 13.41 7.05
C CYS A 225 -4.19 14.04 6.13
N SER A 226 -4.17 13.66 4.86
CA SER A 226 -5.19 14.00 3.87
C SER A 226 -5.77 12.71 3.31
N ILE A 227 -7.09 12.65 3.21
CA ILE A 227 -7.80 11.62 2.47
C ILE A 227 -8.81 12.28 1.56
N SER A 228 -8.76 11.92 0.27
CA SER A 228 -9.67 12.43 -0.75
C SER A 228 -10.19 11.30 -1.62
N SER A 229 -11.43 11.46 -2.09
CA SER A 229 -12.05 10.49 -2.99
C SER A 229 -12.68 11.18 -4.18
N SER A 230 -12.32 10.70 -5.37
CA SER A 230 -12.94 11.08 -6.64
C SER A 230 -14.05 10.11 -7.07
N CYS A 231 -14.58 9.31 -6.14
CA CYS A 231 -15.51 8.23 -6.48
C CYS A 231 -16.87 8.77 -6.98
N ASP A 232 -17.00 9.00 -8.28
CA ASP A 232 -18.26 9.49 -8.88
C ASP A 232 -19.25 8.36 -9.20
N ASN A 233 -18.87 7.10 -8.94
CA ASN A 233 -19.64 5.96 -9.41
C ASN A 233 -20.81 5.60 -8.47
N LYS A 234 -21.95 6.27 -8.67
CA LYS A 234 -23.26 5.91 -8.10
C LYS A 234 -23.74 4.51 -8.52
N ALA A 235 -23.18 3.91 -9.57
CA ALA A 235 -23.68 2.64 -10.13
C ALA A 235 -23.24 1.39 -9.36
N LEU A 236 -22.36 1.51 -8.35
CA LEU A 236 -21.83 0.38 -7.57
C LEU A 236 -22.31 0.40 -6.11
N LEU A 237 -23.56 0.80 -5.88
CA LEU A 237 -24.23 0.86 -4.57
C LEU A 237 -24.61 -0.52 -4.00
N THR A 238 -24.07 -1.62 -4.52
CA THR A 238 -24.36 -2.98 -4.02
C THR A 238 -23.34 -3.47 -2.99
N SER A 239 -22.11 -2.96 -2.97
CA SER A 239 -21.08 -3.41 -2.02
C SER A 239 -21.11 -2.61 -0.70
N THR A 240 -20.88 -3.29 0.42
CA THR A 240 -20.70 -2.62 1.73
C THR A 240 -19.35 -1.96 1.78
N ARG A 241 -19.36 -0.63 1.65
CA ARG A 241 -18.17 0.19 1.75
C ARG A 241 -17.97 0.65 3.17
N ARG A 242 -16.74 0.57 3.66
CA ARG A 242 -16.39 1.02 5.01
C ARG A 242 -15.13 1.86 4.96
N LEU A 243 -15.21 3.05 5.54
CA LEU A 243 -14.06 3.87 5.88
C LEU A 243 -14.11 4.09 7.38
N THR A 244 -13.09 3.62 8.11
CA THR A 244 -13.04 3.77 9.56
C THR A 244 -11.69 4.27 10.02
N PHE A 245 -11.73 5.17 10.98
CA PHE A 245 -10.60 5.70 11.73
C PHE A 245 -10.78 5.42 13.22
N GLN A 246 -11.58 4.41 13.59
CA GLN A 246 -11.93 4.19 14.98
C GLN A 246 -10.68 3.97 15.84
N GLY A 247 -10.53 4.77 16.90
CA GLY A 247 -9.35 4.73 17.78
C GLY A 247 -8.10 5.41 17.22
N ALA A 248 -8.13 5.93 15.98
CA ALA A 248 -6.98 6.61 15.38
C ALA A 248 -6.61 7.90 16.12
N ASP A 249 -5.32 8.21 16.13
CA ASP A 249 -4.74 9.38 16.79
C ASP A 249 -4.12 10.33 15.77
N PHE A 250 -4.70 11.54 15.65
CA PHE A 250 -4.24 12.59 14.75
C PHE A 250 -3.55 13.70 15.55
N ARG A 251 -2.22 13.76 15.42
CA ARG A 251 -1.35 14.70 16.13
C ARG A 251 -1.15 16.00 15.36
N ARG A 252 -1.57 16.05 14.10
CA ARG A 252 -1.64 17.25 13.25
C ARG A 252 -3.00 17.34 12.58
N TRP A 253 -3.15 18.28 11.64
CA TRP A 253 -4.41 18.46 10.96
C TRP A 253 -4.78 17.24 10.12
N LEU A 254 -6.09 17.00 10.03
CA LEU A 254 -6.71 16.00 9.18
C LEU A 254 -7.59 16.72 8.17
N LYS A 255 -7.52 16.33 6.90
CA LYS A 255 -8.48 16.73 5.86
C LYS A 255 -9.17 15.51 5.27
N ILE A 256 -10.49 15.52 5.22
CA ILE A 256 -11.29 14.53 4.50
C ILE A 256 -12.08 15.27 3.42
N ASP A 257 -11.83 14.93 2.16
CA ASP A 257 -12.35 15.66 1.00
C ASP A 257 -12.98 14.75 -0.06
N GLY A 258 -13.94 15.30 -0.80
CA GLY A 258 -14.61 14.59 -1.88
C GLY A 258 -15.78 13.72 -1.43
N TYR A 259 -16.25 12.87 -2.35
CA TYR A 259 -17.48 12.11 -2.18
C TYR A 259 -17.18 10.68 -1.71
N PHE A 260 -17.88 10.24 -0.66
CA PHE A 260 -17.84 8.89 -0.12
C PHE A 260 -19.25 8.31 -0.09
N THR A 261 -19.42 7.10 -0.63
CA THR A 261 -20.71 6.39 -0.59
C THR A 261 -20.98 5.67 0.74
N CYS A 262 -20.19 5.98 1.76
CA CYS A 262 -20.35 5.54 3.14
C CYS A 262 -20.03 6.72 4.06
N ILE A 263 -20.49 6.67 5.30
CA ILE A 263 -20.17 7.67 6.31
C ILE A 263 -18.85 7.25 7.00
N PRO A 264 -17.78 8.06 6.95
CA PRO A 264 -16.54 7.76 7.65
C PRO A 264 -16.76 7.58 9.15
N ASP A 265 -16.28 6.47 9.70
CA ASP A 265 -16.38 6.18 11.12
C ASP A 265 -15.23 6.87 11.89
N MET A 266 -15.52 8.05 12.43
CA MET A 266 -14.58 8.87 13.20
C MET A 266 -14.72 8.67 14.71
N ARG A 267 -15.47 7.66 15.17
CA ARG A 267 -15.74 7.43 16.60
C ARG A 267 -14.46 7.05 17.32
N ALA A 268 -14.32 7.48 18.57
CA ALA A 268 -13.14 7.25 19.39
C ALA A 268 -11.81 7.78 18.81
N THR A 269 -11.84 8.66 17.80
CA THR A 269 -10.63 9.34 17.30
C THR A 269 -10.13 10.36 18.33
N LYS A 270 -8.81 10.49 18.42
CA LYS A 270 -8.16 11.61 19.11
C LYS A 270 -7.73 12.63 18.07
N THR A 271 -8.18 13.87 18.24
CA THR A 271 -7.84 14.97 17.34
C THR A 271 -7.45 16.18 18.18
N GLY A 272 -6.17 16.57 18.15
CA GLY A 272 -5.67 17.74 18.87
C GLY A 272 -5.65 19.04 18.04
N HIS A 273 -5.90 18.92 16.73
CA HIS A 273 -5.78 20.00 15.75
C HIS A 273 -7.00 20.05 14.84
N HIS A 274 -6.98 20.97 13.88
CA HIS A 274 -8.06 21.19 12.93
C HIS A 274 -8.41 19.94 12.10
N VAL A 275 -9.71 19.69 11.93
CA VAL A 275 -10.24 18.60 11.10
C VAL A 275 -11.10 19.20 9.98
N ASP A 276 -10.51 19.40 8.81
CA ASP A 276 -11.21 19.97 7.67
C ASP A 276 -12.13 18.92 7.02
N LEU A 277 -13.44 19.15 7.19
CA LEU A 277 -14.53 18.37 6.59
C LEU A 277 -15.33 19.20 5.57
N SER A 278 -14.85 20.38 5.19
CA SER A 278 -15.60 21.34 4.37
C SER A 278 -15.97 20.77 3.00
N GLY A 279 -15.09 19.96 2.43
CA GLY A 279 -15.28 19.27 1.16
C GLY A 279 -15.84 17.85 1.26
N LEU A 280 -15.99 17.30 2.47
CA LEU A 280 -16.57 15.97 2.68
C LEU A 280 -18.05 15.94 2.27
N ARG A 281 -18.37 15.01 1.37
CA ARG A 281 -19.73 14.66 1.00
C ARG A 281 -19.95 13.17 1.24
N VAL A 282 -21.00 12.82 1.97
CA VAL A 282 -21.32 11.43 2.33
C VAL A 282 -22.70 11.05 1.83
N MET A 283 -22.89 9.77 1.52
CA MET A 283 -24.20 9.19 1.21
C MET A 283 -24.67 8.30 2.36
N LEU A 284 -25.80 8.65 2.96
CA LEU A 284 -26.53 7.75 3.86
C LEU A 284 -27.17 6.64 3.02
N ARG A 285 -26.78 5.38 3.24
CA ARG A 285 -27.33 4.25 2.49
C ARG A 285 -28.69 3.87 3.06
N ARG A 286 -29.69 3.77 2.18
CA ARG A 286 -31.06 3.41 2.55
C ARG A 286 -31.54 2.20 1.76
N GLY A 287 -32.40 1.40 2.38
CA GLY A 287 -32.99 0.20 1.81
C GLY A 287 -34.49 0.14 2.11
N PHE A 288 -35.24 -0.52 1.24
CA PHE A 288 -36.65 -0.77 1.45
C PHE A 288 -36.85 -1.90 2.46
N VAL A 289 -37.66 -1.65 3.49
CA VAL A 289 -38.11 -2.69 4.42
C VAL A 289 -39.54 -3.08 4.02
N GLN A 290 -39.75 -4.37 3.77
CA GLN A 290 -41.00 -4.90 3.19
C GLN A 290 -42.15 -5.09 4.22
N GLU A 291 -41.90 -4.81 5.50
CA GLU A 291 -42.93 -4.85 6.56
C GLU A 291 -43.61 -3.48 6.70
N GLY A 292 -44.56 -3.14 5.80
CA GLY A 292 -45.42 -1.96 5.89
C GLY A 292 -45.45 -1.06 4.64
N TRP A 293 -46.05 0.14 4.76
CA TRP A 293 -46.02 1.18 3.72
C TRP A 293 -44.56 1.46 3.36
N GLY A 294 -44.13 1.15 2.13
CA GLY A 294 -42.72 1.07 1.75
C GLY A 294 -41.90 2.33 2.01
N VAL A 295 -41.31 2.44 3.20
CA VAL A 295 -40.38 3.52 3.55
C VAL A 295 -38.94 3.03 3.49
N GLU A 296 -38.08 3.83 2.87
CA GLU A 296 -36.63 3.63 2.88
C GLU A 296 -36.04 3.92 4.26
N LYS A 297 -35.43 2.91 4.87
CA LYS A 297 -34.73 3.00 6.16
C LYS A 297 -33.22 3.01 5.99
N ALA A 298 -32.50 3.60 6.95
CA ALA A 298 -31.04 3.53 6.95
C ALA A 298 -30.60 2.06 7.07
N ILE A 299 -29.63 1.65 6.25
CA ILE A 299 -29.17 0.24 6.22
C ILE A 299 -28.23 -0.06 7.38
N ASP A 300 -27.34 0.87 7.74
CA ASP A 300 -26.41 0.70 8.86
C ASP A 300 -26.88 1.56 10.04
N PRO A 301 -27.38 0.96 11.14
CA PRO A 301 -27.87 1.72 12.30
C PRO A 301 -26.75 2.57 12.95
N ALA A 302 -25.48 2.17 12.80
CA ALA A 302 -24.35 2.92 13.32
C ALA A 302 -24.08 4.23 12.56
N ASP A 303 -24.67 4.43 11.37
CA ASP A 303 -24.51 5.66 10.60
C ASP A 303 -24.98 6.90 11.38
N SER A 304 -26.00 6.75 12.22
CA SER A 304 -26.47 7.84 13.08
C SER A 304 -25.40 8.30 14.09
N GLU A 305 -24.68 7.35 14.69
CA GLU A 305 -23.58 7.64 15.63
C GLU A 305 -22.35 8.21 14.89
N ARG A 306 -22.03 7.68 13.70
CA ARG A 306 -20.95 8.21 12.87
C ARG A 306 -21.22 9.66 12.46
N LEU A 307 -22.45 9.97 12.04
CA LEU A 307 -22.88 11.33 11.70
C LEU A 307 -22.86 12.26 12.92
N CYS A 308 -23.29 11.78 14.09
CA CYS A 308 -23.17 12.53 15.34
C CYS A 308 -21.72 12.93 15.59
N ARG A 309 -20.78 12.00 15.41
CA ARG A 309 -19.35 12.29 15.57
C ARG A 309 -18.81 13.28 14.53
N LEU A 310 -19.21 13.17 13.26
CA LEU A 310 -18.83 14.15 12.24
C LEU A 310 -19.37 15.55 12.56
N LYS A 311 -20.60 15.64 13.09
CA LYS A 311 -21.18 16.90 13.58
C LYS A 311 -20.34 17.50 14.71
N GLU A 312 -20.00 16.74 15.74
CA GLU A 312 -19.15 17.20 16.86
C GLU A 312 -17.80 17.76 16.36
N LEU A 313 -17.17 17.08 15.40
CA LEU A 313 -15.91 17.53 14.80
C LEU A 313 -16.09 18.85 14.03
N ALA A 314 -17.17 18.99 13.26
CA ALA A 314 -17.48 20.23 12.55
C ALA A 314 -17.77 21.40 13.52
N GLU A 315 -18.51 21.15 14.60
CA GLU A 315 -18.79 22.14 15.65
C GLU A 315 -17.51 22.60 16.36
N SER A 316 -16.62 21.67 16.72
CA SER A 316 -15.31 21.97 17.31
C SER A 316 -14.47 22.88 16.41
N ASN A 317 -14.57 22.70 15.09
CA ASN A 317 -13.90 23.53 14.09
C ASN A 317 -14.66 24.82 13.73
N LYS A 318 -15.78 25.12 14.39
CA LYS A 318 -16.65 26.28 14.13
C LYS A 318 -17.22 26.31 12.70
N ASP A 319 -17.34 25.15 12.05
CA ASP A 319 -18.01 25.01 10.76
C ASP A 319 -19.50 24.76 10.98
N HIS A 320 -20.23 25.85 11.26
CA HIS A 320 -21.67 25.80 11.53
C HIS A 320 -22.49 25.22 10.38
N LYS A 321 -22.05 25.44 9.14
CA LYS A 321 -22.74 24.93 7.96
C LYS A 321 -22.64 23.40 7.90
N ARG A 322 -21.42 22.85 8.03
CA ARG A 322 -21.22 21.40 8.04
C ARG A 322 -21.90 20.74 9.24
N ALA A 323 -21.83 21.35 10.42
CA ALA A 323 -22.52 20.85 11.61
C ALA A 323 -24.03 20.69 11.37
N LEU A 324 -24.68 21.71 10.78
CA LEU A 324 -26.10 21.66 10.46
C LEU A 324 -26.43 20.55 9.44
N GLU A 325 -25.61 20.40 8.40
CA GLU A 325 -25.79 19.36 7.38
C GLU A 325 -25.65 17.95 7.98
N PHE A 326 -24.63 17.71 8.81
CA PHE A 326 -24.47 16.43 9.51
C PHE A 326 -25.61 16.18 10.50
N HIS A 327 -26.11 17.21 11.19
CA HIS A 327 -27.25 17.09 12.09
C HIS A 327 -28.55 16.72 11.36
N ALA A 328 -28.79 17.29 10.18
CA ALA A 328 -29.93 16.93 9.34
C ALA A 328 -29.83 15.49 8.84
N ALA A 329 -28.64 15.06 8.40
CA ALA A 329 -28.37 13.69 8.02
C ALA A 329 -28.55 12.71 9.21
N GLU A 330 -28.03 13.05 10.39
CA GLU A 330 -28.16 12.29 11.65
C GLU A 330 -29.63 12.10 12.02
N SER A 331 -30.41 13.18 12.02
CA SER A 331 -31.85 13.15 12.31
C SER A 331 -32.60 12.26 11.33
N THR A 332 -32.17 12.27 10.06
CA THR A 332 -32.74 11.37 9.04
C THR A 332 -32.36 9.92 9.30
N ALA A 333 -31.10 9.64 9.64
CA ALA A 333 -30.65 8.30 9.99
C ALA A 333 -31.38 7.74 11.22
N ARG A 334 -31.63 8.55 12.25
CA ARG A 334 -32.35 8.14 13.48
C ARG A 334 -33.84 7.90 13.29
N ARG A 335 -34.54 8.79 12.56
CA ARG A 335 -36.00 8.66 12.31
C ARG A 335 -36.34 7.38 11.55
N TRP A 336 -35.39 6.85 10.81
CA TRP A 336 -35.55 5.67 9.97
C TRP A 336 -34.54 4.58 10.30
N GLY A 337 -34.00 4.56 11.53
CA GLY A 337 -33.25 3.44 12.07
C GLY A 337 -34.20 2.27 12.37
N ILE A 338 -33.71 1.04 12.23
CA ILE A 338 -34.48 -0.17 12.54
C ILE A 338 -34.63 -0.33 14.05
#